data_AF-A0A2R6JLR1-F1
#
_entry.id   AF-A0A2R6JLR1-F1
#
_cell.length_a   1.000
_cell.length_b   1.000
_cell.length_c   1.000
_cell.angle_alpha   90.00
_cell.angle_beta   90.00
_cell.angle_gamma   90.00
#
_symmetry.space_group_name_H-M   'P 1'
#
loop_
_entity.id
_entity.type
_entity.pdbx_description
1 polymer ?
#
loop_
_entity_poly.entity_id
_entity_poly.type
_entity_poly.pdbx_seq_one_letter_code
_entity_poly.pdbx_strand_id
1 'polypeptide(L)'
;MEEYKMRRGEYLEERVPDIEATIEEYFGPITDTEEFNGSDLHVVEEPDNPVFDRIVAGAVSYSSKKDKLAVEFHERDLEELMETGDVDAAGDANDAKNDFLLECTGRDAKSRRESMKRSVEDDAEKPDNV
;
A
#
# COMPACT_ATOMS: atom_id res chain seq x y z
N MET A 1 -4.11 0.11 -8.30
CA MET A 1 -3.01 -0.39 -7.45
C MET A 1 -1.78 0.50 -7.56
N GLU A 2 -1.25 0.91 -6.41
CA GLU A 2 -0.07 1.75 -6.29
C GLU A 2 1.14 0.93 -5.85
N GLU A 3 2.30 1.14 -6.49
CA GLU A 3 3.54 0.46 -6.11
C GLU A 3 4.53 1.42 -5.44
N TYR A 4 5.01 1.04 -4.26
CA TYR A 4 5.95 1.82 -3.48
C TYR A 4 7.36 1.22 -3.51
N LYS A 5 8.35 2.09 -3.75
CA LYS A 5 9.77 1.73 -3.75
C LYS A 5 10.33 1.75 -2.33
N MET A 6 11.12 0.73 -1.99
CA MET A 6 11.86 0.71 -0.71
C MET A 6 12.86 1.86 -0.61
N ARG A 7 13.22 2.24 0.62
CA ARG A 7 14.34 3.16 0.89
C ARG A 7 15.64 2.57 0.33
N ARG A 8 16.58 3.44 -0.04
CA ARG A 8 17.87 3.02 -0.60
C ARG A 8 18.63 2.17 0.41
N GLY A 9 19.02 0.96 0.00
CA GLY A 9 19.75 0.02 0.84
C GLY A 9 18.88 -1.00 1.56
N GLU A 10 17.56 -0.75 1.67
CA GLU A 10 16.63 -1.61 2.40
C GLU A 10 15.85 -2.52 1.44
N TYR A 11 15.41 -3.67 1.93
CA TYR A 11 14.62 -4.67 1.22
C TYR A 11 13.34 -4.96 1.99
N LEU A 12 12.25 -5.28 1.28
CA LEU A 12 10.95 -5.49 1.90
C LEU A 12 10.99 -6.67 2.88
N GLU A 13 11.58 -7.80 2.46
CA GLU A 13 11.75 -9.01 3.28
C GLU A 13 12.55 -8.79 4.58
N GLU A 14 13.47 -7.80 4.60
CA GLU A 14 14.26 -7.51 5.80
C GLU A 14 13.49 -6.61 6.79
N ARG A 15 12.63 -5.74 6.27
CA ARG A 15 11.83 -4.82 7.10
C ARG A 15 10.58 -5.50 7.63
N VAL A 16 9.92 -6.26 6.76
CA VAL A 16 8.69 -6.98 7.02
C VAL A 16 8.92 -8.42 6.54
N PRO A 17 9.48 -9.28 7.42
CA PRO A 17 9.76 -10.67 7.07
C PRO A 17 8.48 -11.48 6.86
N ASP A 18 7.37 -11.06 7.47
CA ASP A 18 6.08 -11.69 7.35
C ASP A 18 5.03 -10.62 6.98
N ILE A 19 4.85 -10.40 5.69
CA ILE A 19 3.95 -9.37 5.17
C ILE A 19 2.48 -9.71 5.39
N GLU A 20 2.15 -10.99 5.42
CA GLU A 20 0.82 -11.50 5.74
C GLU A 20 0.44 -11.06 7.16
N ALA A 21 1.28 -11.40 8.15
CA ALA A 21 1.06 -11.03 9.53
C ALA A 21 1.00 -9.51 9.75
N THR A 22 1.85 -8.73 9.07
CA THR A 22 1.80 -7.26 9.16
C THR A 22 0.50 -6.71 8.57
N ILE A 23 0.01 -7.24 7.45
CA ILE A 23 -1.28 -6.81 6.90
C ILE A 23 -2.41 -7.11 7.89
N GLU A 24 -2.40 -8.31 8.49
CA GLU A 24 -3.41 -8.69 9.48
C GLU A 24 -3.36 -7.82 10.74
N GLU A 25 -2.17 -7.42 11.19
CA GLU A 25 -2.00 -6.56 12.36
C GLU A 25 -2.57 -5.15 12.15
N TYR A 26 -2.38 -4.58 10.95
CA TYR A 26 -2.81 -3.20 10.66
C TYR A 26 -4.26 -3.10 10.21
N PHE A 27 -4.75 -4.08 9.48
CA PHE A 27 -6.00 -3.95 8.73
C PHE A 27 -7.04 -5.02 9.06
N GLY A 28 -6.65 -6.10 9.74
CA GLY A 28 -7.54 -7.21 10.06
C GLY A 28 -7.37 -8.41 9.13
N PRO A 29 -8.18 -9.46 9.33
CA PRO A 29 -7.92 -10.79 8.80
C PRO A 29 -7.95 -10.81 7.27
N ILE A 30 -6.98 -11.52 6.68
CA ILE A 30 -6.93 -11.74 5.24
C ILE A 30 -8.00 -12.79 4.86
N THR A 31 -8.81 -12.46 3.87
CA THR A 31 -9.91 -13.33 3.42
C THR A 31 -9.63 -14.00 2.08
N ASP A 32 -8.82 -13.37 1.23
CA ASP A 32 -8.55 -13.85 -0.12
C ASP A 32 -7.16 -13.42 -0.63
N THR A 33 -6.80 -13.83 -1.85
CA THR A 33 -5.54 -13.47 -2.50
C THR A 33 -5.76 -13.17 -3.98
N GLU A 34 -5.16 -12.09 -4.48
CA GLU A 34 -5.28 -11.64 -5.87
C GLU A 34 -3.91 -11.61 -6.56
N GLU A 35 -3.81 -12.19 -7.76
CA GLU A 35 -2.56 -12.17 -8.54
C GLU A 35 -2.33 -10.79 -9.16
N PHE A 36 -1.14 -10.23 -8.92
CA PHE A 36 -0.68 -8.99 -9.52
C PHE A 36 0.79 -9.07 -9.96
N ASN A 37 1.05 -8.84 -11.24
CA ASN A 37 2.40 -8.93 -11.83
C ASN A 37 3.13 -10.26 -11.55
N GLY A 38 2.38 -11.37 -11.43
CA GLY A 38 2.94 -12.69 -11.13
C GLY A 38 3.37 -12.86 -9.66
N SER A 39 2.85 -12.02 -8.76
CA SER A 39 2.95 -12.17 -7.30
C SER A 39 1.54 -12.21 -6.70
N ASP A 40 1.34 -13.02 -5.67
CA ASP A 40 0.07 -13.09 -4.94
C ASP A 40 0.01 -11.97 -3.90
N LEU A 41 -1.04 -11.16 -3.94
CA LEU A 41 -1.31 -10.11 -2.97
C LEU A 41 -2.46 -10.53 -2.05
N HIS A 42 -2.39 -10.13 -0.78
CA HIS A 42 -3.40 -10.46 0.21
C HIS A 42 -4.55 -9.47 0.16
N VAL A 43 -5.77 -9.99 0.29
CA VAL A 43 -7.00 -9.20 0.27
C VAL A 43 -7.65 -9.25 1.65
N VAL A 44 -7.97 -8.08 2.19
CA VAL A 44 -8.79 -7.89 3.38
C VAL A 44 -10.13 -7.31 2.91
N GLU A 45 -11.16 -8.15 2.84
CA GLU A 45 -12.51 -7.73 2.44
C GLU A 45 -13.30 -7.04 3.56
N GLU A 46 -12.94 -7.28 4.83
CA GLU A 46 -13.60 -6.67 5.98
C GLU A 46 -12.54 -6.06 6.91
N PRO A 47 -11.98 -4.88 6.56
CA PRO A 47 -10.95 -4.25 7.38
C PRO A 47 -11.49 -3.80 8.73
N ASP A 48 -10.64 -3.81 9.77
CA ASP A 48 -11.01 -3.39 11.12
C ASP A 48 -11.43 -1.92 11.20
N ASN A 49 -10.87 -1.07 10.34
CA ASN A 49 -11.25 0.34 10.26
C ASN A 49 -12.40 0.54 9.24
N PRO A 50 -13.56 1.08 9.66
CA PRO A 50 -14.77 1.20 8.83
C PRO A 50 -14.64 2.17 7.66
N VAL A 51 -13.54 2.93 7.58
CA VAL A 51 -13.22 3.78 6.44
C VAL A 51 -12.84 2.96 5.22
N PHE A 52 -12.32 1.74 5.39
CA PHE A 52 -11.95 0.87 4.29
C PHE A 52 -13.04 -0.14 4.00
N ASP A 53 -13.43 -0.27 2.73
CA ASP A 53 -14.27 -1.36 2.26
C ASP A 53 -13.46 -2.58 1.82
N ARG A 54 -12.24 -2.35 1.32
CA ARG A 54 -11.35 -3.43 0.88
C ARG A 54 -9.91 -2.93 0.83
N ILE A 55 -8.99 -3.78 1.25
CA ILE A 55 -7.55 -3.51 1.11
C ILE A 55 -6.91 -4.66 0.36
N VAL A 56 -6.08 -4.35 -0.62
CA VAL A 56 -5.22 -5.33 -1.29
C VAL A 56 -3.78 -4.89 -1.06
N ALA A 57 -2.94 -5.76 -0.49
CA ALA A 57 -1.55 -5.44 -0.21
C ALA A 57 -0.64 -6.65 -0.33
N GLY A 58 0.61 -6.43 -0.74
CA GLY A 58 1.59 -7.50 -0.76
C GLY A 58 2.91 -7.13 -1.43
N ALA A 59 3.83 -8.09 -1.41
CA ALA A 59 5.13 -7.97 -2.04
C ALA A 59 5.01 -8.31 -3.53
N VAL A 60 5.53 -7.45 -4.40
CA VAL A 60 5.66 -7.73 -5.82
C VAL A 60 7.12 -7.94 -6.15
N SER A 61 7.42 -9.17 -6.57
CA SER A 61 8.79 -9.59 -6.87
C SER A 61 9.16 -9.36 -8.32
N TYR A 62 10.43 -8.98 -8.50
CA TYR A 62 10.98 -8.72 -9.82
C TYR A 62 12.36 -9.33 -9.97
N SER A 63 12.62 -9.96 -11.12
CA SER A 63 13.90 -10.63 -11.40
C SER A 63 15.11 -9.68 -11.49
N SER A 64 14.88 -8.39 -11.75
CA SER A 64 15.94 -7.44 -12.13
C SER A 64 16.00 -6.19 -11.26
N LYS A 65 15.10 -6.07 -10.28
CA LYS A 65 15.02 -4.95 -9.34
C LYS A 65 14.51 -5.47 -8.01
N LYS A 66 14.72 -4.68 -6.94
CA LYS A 66 14.20 -5.00 -5.61
C LYS A 66 12.68 -5.18 -5.65
N ASP A 67 12.18 -6.01 -4.75
CA ASP A 67 10.75 -6.15 -4.49
C ASP A 67 10.17 -4.80 -4.09
N LYS A 68 8.92 -4.62 -4.46
CA LYS A 68 8.15 -3.44 -4.11
C LYS A 68 6.94 -3.86 -3.30
N LEU A 69 6.41 -2.90 -2.55
CA LEU A 69 5.11 -3.06 -1.91
C LEU A 69 4.04 -2.57 -2.90
N ALA A 70 3.09 -3.42 -3.25
CA ALA A 70 1.88 -3.01 -3.94
C ALA A 70 0.74 -2.87 -2.93
N VAL A 71 -0.05 -1.81 -3.07
CA VAL A 71 -1.23 -1.56 -2.24
C VAL A 71 -2.37 -1.00 -3.07
N GLU A 72 -3.59 -1.28 -2.62
CA GLU A 72 -4.81 -0.64 -3.08
C GLU A 72 -5.76 -0.52 -1.90
N PHE A 73 -6.15 0.72 -1.57
CA PHE A 73 -7.11 1.02 -0.51
C PHE A 73 -8.41 1.46 -1.16
N HIS A 74 -9.50 0.72 -0.92
CA HIS A 74 -10.85 1.12 -1.27
C HIS A 74 -11.47 1.77 -0.04
N GLU A 75 -11.67 3.07 -0.10
CA GLU A 75 -12.17 3.89 1.01
C GLU A 75 -13.63 4.30 0.75
N ARG A 76 -14.44 4.29 1.80
CA ARG A 76 -15.81 4.83 1.78
C ARG A 76 -15.79 6.32 1.55
N ASP A 77 -16.79 6.81 0.83
CA ASP A 77 -16.98 8.23 0.66
C ASP A 77 -17.46 8.89 1.96
N LEU A 78 -17.21 10.20 2.08
CA LEU A 78 -17.52 10.95 3.29
C LEU A 78 -19.02 10.93 3.64
N GLU A 79 -19.91 10.86 2.64
CA GLU A 79 -21.36 10.78 2.86
C GLU A 79 -21.76 9.50 3.60
N GLU A 80 -21.16 8.35 3.22
CA GLU A 80 -21.42 7.07 3.86
C GLU A 80 -20.90 7.06 5.30
N LEU A 81 -19.69 7.60 5.52
CA LEU A 81 -19.12 7.74 6.87
C LEU A 81 -19.95 8.65 7.78
N MET A 82 -20.58 9.69 7.23
CA MET A 82 -21.51 10.53 7.99
C MET A 82 -22.80 9.78 8.34
N GLU A 83 -23.30 8.94 7.44
CA GLU A 83 -24.52 8.14 7.68
C GLU A 83 -24.30 7.09 8.76
N THR A 84 -23.15 6.41 8.74
CA THR A 84 -22.80 5.37 9.73
C THR A 84 -22.24 5.94 11.04
N GLY A 85 -21.79 7.20 11.03
CA GLY A 85 -21.19 7.86 12.18
C GLY A 85 -19.71 7.55 12.39
N ASP A 86 -19.02 7.09 11.35
CA ASP A 86 -17.63 6.63 11.38
C ASP A 86 -16.61 7.72 10.97
N VAL A 87 -17.03 8.98 10.84
CA VAL A 87 -16.15 10.09 10.40
C VAL A 87 -14.92 10.25 11.30
N ASP A 88 -15.05 10.01 12.61
CA ASP A 88 -13.91 10.07 13.55
C ASP A 88 -12.85 9.01 13.26
N ALA A 89 -13.18 7.88 12.61
CA ALA A 89 -12.24 6.82 12.27
C ALA A 89 -11.30 7.18 11.10
N ALA A 90 -11.59 8.26 10.37
CA ALA A 90 -10.75 8.74 9.26
C ALA A 90 -9.34 9.15 9.69
N GLY A 91 -9.19 9.63 10.93
CA GLY A 91 -7.88 9.90 11.53
C GLY A 91 -7.05 8.63 11.64
N ASP A 92 -7.57 7.65 12.38
CA ASP A 92 -6.95 6.34 12.57
C ASP A 92 -6.67 5.61 11.24
N ALA A 93 -7.58 5.72 10.26
CA ALA A 93 -7.40 5.13 8.94
C ALA A 93 -6.17 5.70 8.23
N ASN A 94 -6.01 7.03 8.26
CA ASN A 94 -4.88 7.70 7.65
C ASN A 94 -3.57 7.44 8.43
N ASP A 95 -3.61 7.35 9.76
CA ASP A 95 -2.45 6.98 10.56
C ASP A 95 -2.00 5.55 10.25
N ALA A 96 -2.92 4.57 10.26
CA ALA A 96 -2.63 3.17 9.91
C ALA A 96 -2.02 3.04 8.50
N LYS A 97 -2.61 3.72 7.49
CA LYS A 97 -2.04 3.77 6.13
C LYS A 97 -0.62 4.32 6.11
N ASN A 98 -0.36 5.40 6.84
CA ASN A 98 0.95 6.04 6.80
C ASN A 98 2.02 5.24 7.53
N ASP A 99 1.64 4.63 8.64
CA ASP A 99 2.51 3.83 9.49
C ASP A 99 2.86 2.50 8.80
N PHE A 100 1.87 1.78 8.27
CA PHE A 100 2.09 0.58 7.43
C PHE A 100 3.06 0.88 6.26
N LEU A 101 2.78 1.95 5.50
CA LEU A 101 3.63 2.31 4.36
C LEU A 101 5.03 2.74 4.80
N LEU A 102 5.19 3.39 5.95
CA LEU A 102 6.49 3.74 6.50
C LEU A 102 7.24 2.49 6.97
N GLU A 103 6.57 1.58 7.69
CA GLU A 103 7.15 0.35 8.19
C GLU A 103 7.66 -0.51 7.04
N CYS A 104 6.81 -0.79 6.04
CA CYS A 104 7.19 -1.60 4.88
C CYS A 104 8.28 -0.94 4.04
N THR A 105 8.14 0.35 3.73
CA THR A 105 8.99 0.99 2.70
C THR A 105 10.21 1.70 3.27
N GLY A 106 10.23 1.99 4.57
CA GLY A 106 11.23 2.86 5.21
C GLY A 106 11.12 4.32 4.75
N ARG A 107 9.98 4.73 4.18
CA ARG A 107 9.77 6.08 3.64
C ARG A 107 8.52 6.74 4.22
N ASP A 108 8.72 7.93 4.77
CA ASP A 108 7.63 8.80 5.19
C ASP A 108 6.78 9.28 4.00
N ALA A 109 5.57 9.74 4.28
CA ALA A 109 4.61 10.20 3.28
C ALA A 109 5.21 11.21 2.29
N LYS A 110 6.00 12.17 2.78
CA LYS A 110 6.69 13.16 1.94
C LYS A 110 7.66 12.47 0.97
N SER A 111 8.51 11.58 1.48
CA SER A 111 9.51 10.83 0.69
C SER A 111 8.85 9.92 -0.34
N ARG A 112 7.69 9.32 -0.02
CA ARG A 112 6.87 8.52 -0.95
C ARG A 112 6.33 9.39 -2.09
N ARG A 113 5.71 10.54 -1.78
CA ARG A 113 5.20 11.50 -2.77
C ARG A 113 6.29 12.01 -3.71
N GLU A 114 7.45 12.42 -3.19
CA GLU A 114 8.56 12.88 -4.02
C GLU A 114 9.10 11.77 -4.94
N SER A 115 9.15 10.53 -4.45
CA SER A 115 9.58 9.37 -5.24
C SER A 115 8.60 9.04 -6.37
N MET A 116 7.29 9.11 -6.10
CA MET A 116 6.25 8.92 -7.11
C MET A 116 6.31 10.01 -8.17
N LYS A 117 6.37 11.28 -7.74
CA LYS A 117 6.48 12.42 -8.65
C LYS A 117 7.67 12.28 -9.60
N ARG A 118 8.85 11.96 -9.08
CA ARG A 118 10.05 11.74 -9.92
C ARG A 118 9.86 10.57 -10.90
N SER A 119 9.14 9.52 -10.50
CA SER A 119 8.90 8.38 -11.39
C SER A 119 7.96 8.76 -12.55
N VAL A 120 6.97 9.63 -12.29
CA VAL A 120 6.10 10.21 -13.33
C VAL A 120 6.89 11.14 -14.26
N GLU A 121 7.77 11.99 -13.70
CA GLU A 121 8.62 12.90 -14.49
C GLU A 121 9.59 12.11 -15.40
N ASP A 122 10.23 11.05 -14.89
CA ASP A 122 11.12 10.18 -15.68
C ASP A 122 10.37 9.42 -16.79
N ASP A 123 9.10 9.07 -16.59
CA ASP A 123 8.27 8.43 -17.62
C ASP A 123 7.78 9.43 -18.67
N ALA A 124 7.48 10.68 -18.28
CA ALA A 124 7.10 11.76 -19.18
C ALA A 124 8.28 12.32 -20.00
N GLU A 125 9.52 12.22 -19.49
CA GLU A 125 10.74 12.65 -20.19
C GLU A 125 11.36 11.58 -21.09
N LYS A 126 10.85 10.34 -21.12
CA LYS A 126 11.24 9.38 -22.16
C LYS A 126 10.59 9.80 -23.48
N PRO A 127 11.33 10.30 -24.49
CA PRO A 127 10.76 10.44 -25.81
C PRO A 127 10.36 9.04 -26.29
N ASP A 128 9.12 8.91 -26.73
CA ASP A 128 8.65 7.78 -27.51
C ASP A 128 9.55 7.68 -28.76
N ASN A 129 10.58 6.84 -28.68
CA ASN A 129 11.52 6.57 -29.76
C ASN A 129 11.87 5.08 -29.68
N VAL A 130 11.04 4.26 -30.33
CA VAL A 130 11.37 3.46 -31.53
C VAL A 130 10.08 2.96 -32.15
#